data_AF-A0A6I9HXL7-F1
#
_entry.id   AF-A0A6I9HXL7-F1
#
_cell.length_a   1.000
_cell.length_b   1.000
_cell.length_c   1.000
_cell.angle_alpha   90.00
_cell.angle_beta   90.00
_cell.angle_gamma   90.00
#
_symmetry.space_group_name_H-M   'P 1'
#
loop_
_entity.id
_entity.type
_entity.pdbx_description
1 polymer ?
#
loop_
_entity_poly.entity_id
_entity_poly.type
_entity_poly.pdbx_seq_one_letter_code
_entity_poly.pdbx_strand_id
1 'polypeptide(L)'
;MWVPVAGLPPLLALSALTRGGRFCILRFGAARRKDVLAGNRRGLSDIHPQLLSNVGFGKSSSRVYRCRSEIKRYITSPRLAETLVQILQGKGDASQLILECNPGPGILTQALLESGAKVIALESDKTFIPQLESLGKNLGGKLEVVYCDFFKLDPRSRGIVTPPVMTSETLFQNLGIEALSWSKGSPFKVIGILPTKSERNTLWKIFHDLYSCTSIYKYGRIELNLFITEKECQKLLANPRTPNLYQALSVLCQIACGIKVLNKLPWSSFETYTTNGQLEKQKHRELVEQNMCLIQLTPHRDLFTGNLTPFNYDVFFHMLRQCFMKRNAKLVDHLHSLSPIDALHILKQIKKNKNVKVIDMYPQDFHCLFETIECSEEDTCKWLYDDFMEDVIL
;
A
#
# COMPACT_ATOMS: atom_id res chain seq x y z
N MET A 1 0.89 20.13 49.00
CA MET A 1 1.27 18.72 49.30
C MET A 1 1.53 18.07 47.94
N TRP A 2 2.80 18.07 47.53
CA TRP A 2 3.27 17.55 46.24
C TRP A 2 3.78 16.12 46.46
N VAL A 3 3.35 15.18 45.63
CA VAL A 3 3.96 13.85 45.50
C VAL A 3 4.11 13.56 44.00
N PRO A 4 5.35 13.43 43.48
CA PRO A 4 5.63 12.99 42.11
C PRO A 4 6.22 11.57 42.11
N VAL A 5 5.65 10.65 41.32
CA VAL A 5 6.19 9.29 41.05
C VAL A 5 5.56 8.83 39.72
N ALA A 6 6.22 8.31 38.69
CA ALA A 6 7.62 8.04 38.39
C ALA A 6 7.81 8.07 36.87
N GLY A 7 9.01 8.48 36.43
CA GLY A 7 9.43 8.45 35.04
C GLY A 7 9.69 7.05 34.50
N LEU A 8 9.43 6.87 33.21
CA LEU A 8 9.82 5.72 32.42
C LEU A 8 11.37 5.70 32.25
N PRO A 9 12.04 4.54 32.35
CA PRO A 9 13.48 4.47 32.17
C PRO A 9 13.90 4.50 30.69
N PRO A 10 15.13 4.97 30.39
CA PRO A 10 15.62 5.15 29.03
C PRO A 10 16.15 3.85 28.41
N LEU A 11 16.09 3.83 27.07
CA LEU A 11 16.67 2.90 26.11
C LEU A 11 17.92 2.14 26.61
N LEU A 12 17.80 0.82 26.73
CA LEU A 12 18.94 -0.09 26.79
C LEU A 12 19.19 -0.69 25.41
N ALA A 13 20.28 -0.24 24.78
CA ALA A 13 20.96 -0.99 23.75
C ALA A 13 21.50 -2.29 24.36
N LEU A 14 21.20 -3.44 23.74
CA LEU A 14 21.80 -4.71 24.13
C LEU A 14 22.44 -5.39 22.92
N SER A 15 23.77 -5.36 23.01
CA SER A 15 24.77 -6.13 22.30
C SER A 15 24.46 -7.62 22.20
N ALA A 16 24.87 -8.18 21.07
CA ALA A 16 24.94 -9.60 20.80
C ALA A 16 25.70 -10.37 21.90
N LEU A 17 25.03 -11.34 22.52
CA LEU A 17 25.66 -12.45 23.21
C LEU A 17 24.99 -13.75 22.78
N THR A 18 25.80 -14.58 22.15
CA THR A 18 25.50 -15.94 21.73
C THR A 18 25.33 -16.84 22.96
N ARG A 19 24.16 -17.47 23.12
CA ARG A 19 24.06 -18.71 23.91
C ARG A 19 22.94 -19.60 23.38
N GLY A 20 23.33 -20.83 23.06
CA GLY A 20 22.51 -21.80 22.35
C GLY A 20 21.27 -22.26 23.11
N GLY A 21 20.14 -22.19 22.43
CA GLY A 21 18.93 -22.96 22.69
C GLY A 21 18.81 -24.07 21.63
N ARG A 22 18.43 -25.26 22.07
CA ARG A 22 18.40 -26.49 21.26
C ARG A 22 17.34 -26.40 20.15
N PHE A 23 17.78 -26.50 18.89
CA PHE A 23 16.89 -26.72 17.75
C PHE A 23 16.50 -28.19 17.66
N CYS A 24 15.21 -28.50 17.84
CA CYS A 24 14.65 -29.81 17.52
C CYS A 24 14.33 -29.86 16.01
N ILE A 25 15.27 -30.37 15.22
CA ILE A 25 15.04 -30.69 13.80
C ILE A 25 14.38 -32.06 13.73
N LEU A 26 13.06 -32.09 13.56
CA LEU A 26 12.33 -33.30 13.18
C LEU A 26 12.49 -33.53 11.66
N ARG A 27 13.46 -34.38 11.33
CA ARG A 27 13.83 -34.75 9.96
C ARG A 27 12.94 -35.93 9.52
N PHE A 28 11.94 -35.67 8.67
CA PHE A 28 11.25 -36.75 7.96
C PHE A 28 12.11 -37.24 6.80
N GLY A 29 12.53 -38.50 6.87
CA GLY A 29 13.27 -39.20 5.83
C GLY A 29 12.36 -39.66 4.69
N ALA A 30 12.82 -39.46 3.45
CA ALA A 30 12.31 -40.13 2.27
C ALA A 30 13.46 -40.85 1.55
N ALA A 31 13.16 -42.04 1.06
CA ALA A 31 14.06 -43.15 0.80
C ALA A 31 15.00 -43.00 -0.42
N ARG A 32 16.16 -43.67 -0.35
CA ARG A 32 17.13 -43.91 -1.43
C ARG A 32 16.69 -45.05 -2.37
N ARG A 33 17.03 -44.91 -3.66
CA ARG A 33 17.55 -45.90 -4.65
C ARG A 33 17.64 -45.16 -6.00
N LYS A 34 18.66 -45.24 -6.88
CA LYS A 34 19.75 -46.19 -7.16
C LYS A 34 20.93 -45.44 -7.85
N ASP A 35 22.12 -46.00 -7.74
CA ASP A 35 23.41 -45.57 -8.29
C ASP A 35 23.59 -45.74 -9.82
N VAL A 36 24.75 -45.22 -10.31
CA VAL A 36 25.53 -45.50 -11.55
C VAL A 36 25.53 -44.28 -12.52
N LEU A 37 26.63 -43.66 -12.99
CA LEU A 37 28.08 -44.00 -13.09
C LEU A 37 28.95 -42.71 -13.08
N ALA A 38 30.21 -42.83 -12.62
CA ALA A 38 31.20 -41.76 -12.47
C ALA A 38 31.95 -41.41 -13.77
N GLY A 39 32.42 -40.16 -13.88
CA GLY A 39 33.30 -39.72 -14.97
C GLY A 39 34.07 -38.43 -14.66
N ASN A 40 35.26 -38.60 -14.08
CA ASN A 40 36.47 -37.76 -14.07
C ASN A 40 36.49 -36.35 -13.43
N ARG A 41 37.20 -36.31 -12.30
CA ARG A 41 37.84 -35.15 -11.65
C ARG A 41 39.08 -34.69 -12.41
N ARG A 42 39.32 -33.37 -12.39
CA ARG A 42 40.62 -32.65 -12.42
C ARG A 42 40.26 -31.16 -12.22
N GLY A 43 40.82 -30.34 -11.34
CA GLY A 43 41.85 -30.40 -10.30
C GLY A 43 41.97 -28.96 -9.79
N LEU A 44 41.96 -28.75 -8.47
CA LEU A 44 42.18 -27.43 -7.84
C LEU A 44 43.69 -27.20 -7.70
N SER A 45 44.15 -25.99 -8.03
CA SER A 45 45.36 -25.43 -7.44
C SER A 45 45.26 -23.91 -7.40
N ASP A 46 45.46 -23.39 -6.20
CA ASP A 46 45.54 -22.00 -5.78
C ASP A 46 46.59 -21.19 -6.57
N ILE A 47 46.37 -19.87 -6.73
CA ILE A 47 47.35 -18.77 -6.62
C ILE A 47 46.58 -17.43 -6.64
N HIS A 48 46.69 -16.68 -5.55
CA HIS A 48 46.75 -15.20 -5.54
C HIS A 48 48.20 -14.87 -5.13
N PRO A 49 48.85 -13.74 -5.51
CA PRO A 49 48.28 -12.39 -5.58
C PRO A 49 48.85 -11.45 -6.69
N GLN A 50 48.27 -10.24 -6.76
CA GLN A 50 48.91 -8.92 -7.03
C GLN A 50 48.22 -8.03 -8.07
N LEU A 51 48.15 -6.76 -7.69
CA LEU A 51 47.43 -5.64 -8.24
C LEU A 51 48.41 -4.81 -9.09
N LEU A 52 48.14 -4.56 -10.38
CA LEU A 52 48.60 -3.35 -11.08
C LEU A 52 47.92 -3.10 -12.44
N SER A 53 47.55 -1.83 -12.60
CA SER A 53 47.37 -1.03 -13.82
C SER A 53 46.34 -1.44 -14.88
N ASN A 54 45.16 -0.84 -14.76
CA ASN A 54 44.55 0.06 -15.74
C ASN A 54 44.81 -0.24 -17.24
N VAL A 55 43.97 -1.09 -17.84
CA VAL A 55 43.69 -1.07 -19.28
C VAL A 55 42.19 -1.26 -19.46
N GLY A 56 41.58 -0.31 -20.17
CA GLY A 56 40.13 -0.12 -20.25
C GLY A 56 39.38 -1.34 -20.75
N PHE A 57 38.33 -1.71 -20.01
CA PHE A 57 37.30 -2.64 -20.48
C PHE A 57 35.98 -1.90 -20.65
N GLY A 58 35.42 -2.10 -21.83
CA GLY A 58 34.31 -1.37 -22.39
C GLY A 58 33.06 -1.38 -21.52
N LYS A 59 32.26 -0.34 -21.73
CA LYS A 59 30.91 -0.12 -21.22
C LYS A 59 30.15 -1.44 -21.10
N SER A 60 30.14 -2.00 -19.89
CA SER A 60 29.19 -3.03 -19.53
C SER A 60 27.81 -2.41 -19.70
N SER A 61 26.99 -3.01 -20.55
CA SER A 61 25.66 -2.52 -20.86
C SER A 61 24.85 -2.50 -19.57
N SER A 62 24.71 -1.32 -18.97
CA SER A 62 23.64 -1.08 -18.01
C SER A 62 22.36 -1.51 -18.71
N ARG A 63 21.71 -2.57 -18.21
CA ARG A 63 20.31 -2.84 -18.47
C ARG A 63 19.55 -1.64 -17.89
N VAL A 64 19.50 -0.57 -18.68
CA VAL A 64 18.57 0.52 -18.50
C VAL A 64 17.22 -0.16 -18.55
N TYR A 65 16.58 -0.32 -17.40
CA TYR A 65 15.15 -0.57 -17.37
C TYR A 65 14.53 0.61 -18.14
N ARG A 66 14.27 0.42 -19.43
CA ARG A 66 13.41 1.31 -20.20
C ARG A 66 12.05 1.17 -19.55
N CYS A 67 11.80 2.01 -18.55
CA CYS A 67 10.48 2.23 -18.00
C CYS A 67 9.64 2.73 -19.18
N ARG A 68 8.88 1.84 -19.82
CA ARG A 68 7.86 2.27 -20.78
C ARG A 68 6.99 3.24 -20.00
N SER A 69 6.94 4.50 -20.45
CA SER A 69 6.12 5.51 -19.78
C SER A 69 4.70 4.97 -19.66
N GLU A 70 4.21 4.90 -18.43
CA GLU A 70 2.85 4.47 -18.18
C GLU A 70 1.90 5.54 -18.74
N ILE A 71 0.86 5.11 -19.46
CA ILE A 71 -0.15 6.03 -19.98
C ILE A 71 -0.96 6.51 -18.79
N LYS A 72 -0.78 7.79 -18.42
CA LYS A 72 -1.51 8.45 -17.35
C LYS A 72 -2.76 9.12 -17.90
N ARG A 73 -3.75 9.23 -17.03
CA ARG A 73 -5.04 9.87 -17.30
C ARG A 73 -5.12 11.17 -16.54
N TYR A 74 -5.80 12.14 -17.15
CA TYR A 74 -5.94 13.47 -16.60
C TYR A 74 -7.38 13.97 -16.73
N ILE A 75 -7.76 14.86 -15.82
CA ILE A 75 -9.04 15.56 -15.86
C ILE A 75 -8.84 16.80 -16.73
N THR A 76 -9.52 16.86 -17.87
CA THR A 76 -9.39 17.97 -18.84
C THR A 76 -10.66 18.80 -18.98
N SER A 77 -11.81 18.32 -18.48
CA SER A 77 -13.09 19.03 -18.53
C SER A 77 -13.27 19.95 -17.32
N PRO A 78 -13.41 21.28 -17.51
CA PRO A 78 -13.65 22.22 -16.42
C PRO A 78 -14.94 21.91 -15.65
N ARG A 79 -16.02 21.54 -16.34
CA ARG A 79 -17.31 21.16 -15.72
C ARG A 79 -17.16 19.95 -14.80
N LEU A 80 -16.34 18.99 -15.21
CA LEU A 80 -16.03 17.83 -14.39
C LEU A 80 -15.22 18.25 -13.16
N ALA A 81 -14.20 19.08 -13.33
CA ALA A 81 -13.40 19.60 -12.23
C ALA A 81 -14.26 20.33 -11.19
N GLU A 82 -15.15 21.23 -11.61
CA GLU A 82 -16.12 21.92 -10.73
C GLU A 82 -17.00 20.93 -9.95
N THR A 83 -17.53 19.90 -10.64
CA THR A 83 -18.33 18.85 -10.01
C THR A 83 -17.53 18.09 -8.95
N LEU A 84 -16.26 17.78 -9.24
CA LEU A 84 -15.38 17.08 -8.30
C LEU A 84 -15.06 17.93 -7.07
N VAL A 85 -14.81 19.23 -7.25
CA VAL A 85 -14.63 20.17 -6.14
C VAL A 85 -15.85 20.15 -5.21
N GLN A 86 -17.06 20.24 -5.76
CA GLN A 86 -18.30 20.19 -4.97
C GLN A 86 -18.42 18.88 -4.18
N ILE A 87 -18.07 17.75 -4.80
CA ILE A 87 -18.06 16.44 -4.15
C ILE A 87 -17.05 16.38 -2.99
N LEU A 88 -15.85 16.94 -3.16
CA LEU A 88 -14.75 16.86 -2.18
C LEU A 88 -14.92 17.79 -0.97
N GLN A 89 -15.49 18.98 -1.21
CA GLN A 89 -15.74 19.97 -0.16
C GLN A 89 -16.88 19.53 0.79
N GLY A 90 -17.89 18.83 0.27
CA GLY A 90 -19.04 18.41 1.08
C GLY A 90 -19.70 19.59 1.82
N LYS A 91 -20.18 19.38 3.06
CA LYS A 91 -20.68 20.44 3.96
C LYS A 91 -19.58 21.04 4.86
N GLY A 92 -18.31 20.80 4.53
CA GLY A 92 -17.17 21.14 5.38
C GLY A 92 -16.52 22.48 5.04
N ASP A 93 -15.61 22.91 5.92
CA ASP A 93 -14.95 24.22 5.88
C ASP A 93 -14.05 24.38 4.64
N ALA A 94 -14.08 25.58 4.04
CA ALA A 94 -13.45 25.88 2.75
C ALA A 94 -11.91 25.90 2.78
N SER A 95 -11.29 25.88 3.97
CA SER A 95 -9.84 26.07 4.17
C SER A 95 -9.04 24.76 4.25
N GLN A 96 -9.39 23.75 3.47
CA GLN A 96 -8.72 22.45 3.54
C GLN A 96 -7.46 22.37 2.67
N LEU A 97 -6.40 21.75 3.20
CA LEU A 97 -5.20 21.39 2.43
C LEU A 97 -5.47 20.12 1.61
N ILE A 98 -5.23 20.20 0.30
CA ILE A 98 -5.43 19.10 -0.65
C ILE A 98 -4.11 18.81 -1.38
N LEU A 99 -3.68 17.56 -1.34
CA LEU A 99 -2.60 17.04 -2.17
C LEU A 99 -3.22 16.45 -3.44
N GLU A 100 -2.92 17.03 -4.59
CA GLU A 100 -3.39 16.56 -5.88
C GLU A 100 -2.27 15.78 -6.58
N CYS A 101 -2.53 14.49 -6.85
CA CYS A 101 -1.56 13.59 -7.46
C CYS A 101 -1.70 13.59 -8.98
N ASN A 102 -0.60 13.90 -9.68
CA ASN A 102 -0.52 13.97 -11.15
C ASN A 102 -1.61 14.85 -11.78
N PRO A 103 -1.66 16.15 -11.44
CA PRO A 103 -2.64 17.09 -11.99
C PRO A 103 -2.57 17.24 -13.52
N GLY A 104 -1.40 17.00 -14.13
CA GLY A 104 -1.17 17.18 -15.56
C GLY A 104 -1.46 18.62 -16.00
N PRO A 105 -2.41 18.85 -16.94
CA PRO A 105 -2.76 20.20 -17.40
C PRO A 105 -3.26 21.16 -16.31
N GLY A 106 -3.63 20.65 -15.13
CA GLY A 106 -3.99 21.48 -13.97
C GLY A 106 -5.43 22.01 -13.98
N ILE A 107 -6.34 21.40 -14.73
CA ILE A 107 -7.75 21.82 -14.78
C ILE A 107 -8.44 21.61 -13.43
N LEU A 108 -8.20 20.46 -12.78
CA LEU A 108 -8.69 20.22 -11.42
C LEU A 108 -7.96 21.12 -10.41
N THR A 109 -6.65 21.30 -10.55
CA THR A 109 -5.86 22.24 -9.73
C THR A 109 -6.45 23.65 -9.76
N GLN A 110 -6.79 24.17 -10.93
CA GLN A 110 -7.41 25.48 -11.09
C GLN A 110 -8.75 25.55 -10.37
N ALA A 111 -9.64 24.59 -10.60
CA ALA A 111 -10.95 24.56 -9.95
C ALA A 111 -10.84 24.46 -8.41
N LEU A 112 -9.89 23.68 -7.90
CA LEU A 112 -9.62 23.59 -6.45
C LEU A 112 -9.14 24.94 -5.89
N LEU A 113 -8.25 25.64 -6.57
CA LEU A 113 -7.75 26.96 -6.14
C LEU A 113 -8.86 28.02 -6.18
N GLU A 114 -9.67 28.05 -7.24
CA GLU A 114 -10.82 28.96 -7.38
C GLU A 114 -11.87 28.72 -6.29
N SER A 115 -11.99 27.49 -5.80
CA SER A 115 -12.86 27.14 -4.66
C SER A 115 -12.33 27.58 -3.29
N GLY A 116 -11.12 28.14 -3.24
CA GLY A 116 -10.49 28.65 -2.02
C GLY A 116 -9.54 27.67 -1.32
N ALA A 117 -9.42 26.44 -1.82
CA ALA A 117 -8.55 25.42 -1.24
C ALA A 117 -7.06 25.79 -1.32
N LYS A 118 -6.26 25.25 -0.40
CA LYS A 118 -4.79 25.24 -0.52
C LYS A 118 -4.38 23.94 -1.21
N VAL A 119 -3.61 24.02 -2.27
CA VAL A 119 -3.27 22.85 -3.11
C VAL A 119 -1.77 22.61 -3.12
N ILE A 120 -1.38 21.35 -2.95
CA ILE A 120 -0.02 20.87 -3.21
C ILE A 120 -0.12 19.88 -4.38
N ALA A 121 0.41 20.28 -5.53
CA ALA A 121 0.45 19.48 -6.75
C ALA A 121 1.69 18.57 -6.73
N LEU A 122 1.49 17.26 -6.61
CA LEU A 122 2.54 16.24 -6.71
C LEU A 122 2.57 15.71 -8.14
N GLU A 123 3.39 16.32 -9.00
CA GLU A 123 3.47 16.00 -10.42
C GLU A 123 4.71 15.16 -10.72
N SER A 124 4.53 14.02 -11.38
CA SER A 124 5.62 13.09 -11.72
C SER A 124 6.14 13.25 -13.14
N ASP A 125 5.49 14.05 -13.99
CA ASP A 125 5.95 14.45 -15.31
C ASP A 125 6.36 15.93 -15.31
N LYS A 126 7.67 16.18 -15.48
CA LYS A 126 8.24 17.54 -15.45
C LYS A 126 7.67 18.46 -16.52
N THR A 127 7.10 17.92 -17.59
CA THR A 127 6.58 18.73 -18.71
C THR A 127 5.40 19.60 -18.30
N PHE A 128 4.61 19.19 -17.30
CA PHE A 128 3.47 19.95 -16.80
C PHE A 128 3.83 20.99 -15.72
N ILE A 129 4.99 20.85 -15.06
CA ILE A 129 5.39 21.71 -13.94
C ILE A 129 5.37 23.21 -14.31
N PRO A 130 5.95 23.67 -15.44
CA PRO A 130 5.97 25.10 -15.76
C PRO A 130 4.56 25.71 -15.88
N GLN A 131 3.61 24.94 -16.41
CA GLN A 131 2.21 25.37 -16.53
C GLN A 131 1.54 25.48 -15.15
N LEU A 132 1.75 24.49 -14.28
CA LEU A 132 1.23 24.49 -12.92
C LEU A 132 1.83 25.63 -12.07
N GLU A 133 3.12 25.90 -12.19
CA GLU A 133 3.77 27.03 -11.50
C GLU A 133 3.21 28.39 -11.98
N SER A 134 2.95 28.52 -13.29
CA SER A 134 2.30 29.71 -13.86
C SER A 134 0.89 29.90 -13.29
N LEU A 135 0.11 28.82 -13.19
CA LEU A 135 -1.22 28.84 -12.56
C LEU A 135 -1.15 29.33 -11.11
N GLY A 136 -0.18 28.85 -10.33
CA GLY A 136 0.01 29.26 -8.93
C GLY A 136 0.36 30.75 -8.74
N LYS A 137 1.15 31.31 -9.66
CA LYS A 137 1.47 32.75 -9.67
C LYS A 137 0.23 33.61 -9.94
N ASN A 138 -0.67 33.15 -10.80
CA ASN A 138 -1.88 33.89 -11.18
C ASN A 138 -2.98 33.82 -10.10
N LEU A 139 -3.04 32.73 -9.32
CA LEU A 139 -4.10 32.48 -8.33
C LEU A 139 -3.68 32.72 -6.87
N GLY A 140 -2.73 33.64 -6.65
CA GLY A 140 -2.45 34.19 -5.32
C GLY A 140 -1.65 33.29 -4.38
N GLY A 141 -0.77 32.43 -4.91
CA GLY A 141 0.27 31.75 -4.10
C GLY A 141 -0.22 30.62 -3.19
N LYS A 142 -1.47 30.16 -3.36
CA LYS A 142 -2.03 29.01 -2.62
C LYS A 142 -1.70 27.64 -3.22
N LEU A 143 -0.89 27.62 -4.28
CA LEU A 143 -0.42 26.43 -4.96
C LEU A 143 1.07 26.23 -4.71
N GLU A 144 1.43 25.03 -4.27
CA GLU A 144 2.80 24.55 -4.27
C GLU A 144 2.95 23.39 -5.24
N VAL A 145 3.96 23.42 -6.11
CA VAL A 145 4.19 22.39 -7.13
C VAL A 145 5.46 21.65 -6.80
N VAL A 146 5.37 20.32 -6.68
CA VAL A 146 6.49 19.45 -6.33
C VAL A 146 6.67 18.39 -7.40
N TYR A 147 7.91 18.21 -7.87
CA TYR A 147 8.26 17.12 -8.77
C TYR A 147 8.34 15.79 -8.01
N CYS A 148 7.19 15.13 -7.82
CA CYS A 148 7.03 13.94 -7.00
C CYS A 148 5.98 12.99 -7.58
N ASP A 149 6.27 11.69 -7.58
CA ASP A 149 5.32 10.62 -7.88
C ASP A 149 4.77 10.04 -6.57
N PHE A 150 3.58 10.50 -6.18
CA PHE A 150 2.92 10.09 -4.94
C PHE A 150 2.83 8.56 -4.79
N PHE A 151 2.54 7.83 -5.87
CA PHE A 151 2.35 6.37 -5.81
C PHE A 151 3.68 5.61 -5.68
N LYS A 152 4.81 6.30 -5.78
CA LYS A 152 6.16 5.75 -5.55
C LYS A 152 6.82 6.29 -4.29
N LEU A 153 6.10 7.02 -3.44
CA LEU A 153 6.63 7.45 -2.14
C LEU A 153 7.09 6.27 -1.29
N ASP A 154 8.22 6.42 -0.62
CA ASP A 154 8.76 5.43 0.31
C ASP A 154 8.91 4.03 -0.34
N PRO A 155 9.80 3.89 -1.35
CA PRO A 155 10.04 2.60 -1.98
C PRO A 155 10.60 1.60 -0.95
N ARG A 156 10.09 0.36 -0.97
CA ARG A 156 10.55 -0.71 -0.06
C ARG A 156 11.97 -1.19 -0.36
N SER A 157 12.42 -1.08 -1.61
CA SER A 157 13.77 -1.46 -1.98
C SER A 157 14.79 -0.47 -1.42
N ARG A 158 15.81 -0.99 -0.74
CA ARG A 158 16.93 -0.19 -0.22
C ARG A 158 17.73 0.34 -1.41
N GLY A 159 17.59 1.61 -1.72
CA GLY A 159 18.28 2.27 -2.83
C GLY A 159 18.28 3.78 -2.69
N ILE A 160 19.13 4.45 -3.48
CA ILE A 160 19.16 5.90 -3.55
C ILE A 160 17.85 6.37 -4.20
N VAL A 161 17.12 7.22 -3.48
CA VAL A 161 15.87 7.80 -3.94
C VAL A 161 16.18 9.10 -4.66
N THR A 162 15.79 9.20 -5.94
CA THR A 162 15.93 10.42 -6.74
C THR A 162 14.58 10.83 -7.30
N PRO A 163 14.29 12.15 -7.39
CA PRO A 163 13.04 12.63 -7.98
C PRO A 163 12.77 12.02 -9.35
N PRO A 164 11.52 11.63 -9.67
CA PRO A 164 10.29 11.97 -8.92
C PRO A 164 9.99 11.03 -7.74
N VAL A 165 10.81 10.02 -7.47
CA VAL A 165 10.65 9.17 -6.28
C VAL A 165 11.18 9.95 -5.07
N MET A 166 10.44 9.96 -3.97
CA MET A 166 10.79 10.67 -2.73
C MET A 166 10.41 9.86 -1.50
N THR A 167 10.89 10.27 -0.33
CA THR A 167 10.35 9.81 0.95
C THR A 167 9.28 10.78 1.42
N SER A 168 8.23 10.26 2.07
CA SER A 168 7.19 11.11 2.68
C SER A 168 7.76 12.00 3.78
N GLU A 169 8.79 11.54 4.49
CA GLU A 169 9.50 12.32 5.50
C GLU A 169 10.12 13.59 4.92
N THR A 170 10.95 13.47 3.88
CA THR A 170 11.57 14.64 3.25
C THR A 170 10.53 15.54 2.59
N LEU A 171 9.52 14.95 1.94
CA LEU A 171 8.44 15.71 1.31
C LEU A 171 7.69 16.58 2.32
N PHE A 172 7.20 15.99 3.41
CA PHE A 172 6.34 16.69 4.37
C PHE A 172 7.12 17.61 5.31
N GLN A 173 8.40 17.33 5.58
CA GLN A 173 9.29 18.29 6.24
C GLN A 173 9.44 19.57 5.40
N ASN A 174 9.71 19.44 4.09
CA ASN A 174 9.86 20.60 3.21
C ASN A 174 8.56 21.40 3.07
N LEU A 175 7.41 20.72 3.11
CA LEU A 175 6.07 21.33 3.04
C LEU A 175 5.59 21.89 4.39
N GLY A 176 6.35 21.70 5.48
CA GLY A 176 5.95 22.11 6.82
C GLY A 176 4.70 21.40 7.35
N ILE A 177 4.47 20.16 6.93
CA ILE A 177 3.31 19.35 7.37
C ILE A 177 3.70 18.59 8.64
N GLU A 178 3.02 18.90 9.74
CA GLU A 178 3.20 18.24 11.02
C GLU A 178 2.35 16.97 11.13
N ALA A 179 2.88 15.97 11.84
CA ALA A 179 2.18 14.73 12.10
C ALA A 179 1.10 14.92 13.16
N LEU A 180 -0.11 14.45 12.88
CA LEU A 180 -1.18 14.35 13.87
C LEU A 180 -1.22 12.94 14.46
N SER A 181 -1.50 12.84 15.77
CA SER A 181 -1.79 11.54 16.37
C SER A 181 -2.99 10.88 15.67
N TRP A 182 -3.00 9.56 15.54
CA TRP A 182 -4.05 8.78 14.86
C TRP A 182 -5.48 9.19 15.29
N SER A 183 -5.66 9.46 16.58
CA SER A 183 -6.97 9.86 17.13
C SER A 183 -7.49 11.23 16.67
N LYS A 184 -6.60 12.14 16.25
CA LYS A 184 -6.93 13.55 15.94
C LYS A 184 -7.45 13.76 14.51
N GLY A 185 -7.26 12.80 13.61
CA GLY A 185 -7.76 12.87 12.23
C GLY A 185 -6.68 13.08 11.20
N SER A 186 -6.97 13.92 10.20
CA SER A 186 -6.09 14.13 9.05
C SER A 186 -5.68 15.59 8.90
N PRO A 187 -4.38 15.89 8.69
CA PRO A 187 -3.93 17.24 8.36
C PRO A 187 -4.25 17.66 6.91
N PHE A 188 -4.52 16.71 6.01
CA PHE A 188 -4.82 16.99 4.59
C PHE A 188 -5.71 15.90 3.95
N LYS A 189 -6.23 16.17 2.76
CA LYS A 189 -6.84 15.14 1.88
C LYS A 189 -5.94 14.91 0.68
N VAL A 190 -5.99 13.70 0.13
CA VAL A 190 -5.33 13.38 -1.14
C VAL A 190 -6.39 13.14 -2.20
N ILE A 191 -6.19 13.66 -3.40
CA ILE A 191 -6.96 13.29 -4.59
C ILE A 191 -6.03 12.85 -5.71
N GLY A 192 -6.42 11.80 -6.45
CA GLY A 192 -5.65 11.35 -7.60
C GLY A 192 -6.32 10.26 -8.41
N ILE A 193 -5.64 9.85 -9.48
CA ILE A 193 -6.06 8.74 -10.34
C ILE A 193 -5.02 7.63 -10.21
N LEU A 194 -5.44 6.40 -9.87
CA LEU A 194 -4.50 5.30 -9.75
C LEU A 194 -3.89 4.95 -11.12
N PRO A 195 -2.61 4.55 -11.16
CA PRO A 195 -2.01 4.06 -12.39
C PRO A 195 -2.68 2.75 -12.81
N THR A 196 -3.38 2.77 -13.95
CA THR A 196 -4.29 1.68 -14.34
C THR A 196 -3.64 0.30 -14.52
N LYS A 197 -2.33 0.21 -14.76
CA LYS A 197 -1.65 -1.10 -14.90
C LYS A 197 -1.22 -1.66 -13.55
N SER A 198 -1.14 -0.83 -12.52
CA SER A 198 -0.64 -1.18 -11.19
C SER A 198 -1.61 -0.87 -10.06
N GLU A 199 -2.91 -0.70 -10.35
CA GLU A 199 -3.94 -0.37 -9.34
C GLU A 199 -3.87 -1.32 -8.14
N ARG A 200 -3.84 -2.64 -8.41
CA ARG A 200 -3.76 -3.66 -7.37
C ARG A 200 -2.52 -3.50 -6.49
N ASN A 201 -1.33 -3.35 -7.09
CA ASN A 201 -0.08 -3.24 -6.34
C ASN A 201 -0.02 -1.94 -5.55
N THR A 202 -0.51 -0.85 -6.13
CA THR A 202 -0.65 0.45 -5.48
C THR A 202 -1.58 0.37 -4.27
N LEU A 203 -2.74 -0.30 -4.40
CA LEU A 203 -3.65 -0.53 -3.28
C LEU A 203 -2.99 -1.37 -2.17
N TRP A 204 -2.28 -2.44 -2.51
CA TRP A 204 -1.53 -3.23 -1.52
C TRP A 204 -0.48 -2.38 -0.79
N LYS A 205 0.24 -1.52 -1.52
CA LYS A 205 1.19 -0.59 -0.91
C LYS A 205 0.48 0.34 0.07
N ILE A 206 -0.60 1.00 -0.36
CA ILE A 206 -1.40 1.92 0.47
C ILE A 206 -1.87 1.23 1.75
N PHE A 207 -2.42 0.02 1.68
CA PHE A 207 -2.90 -0.66 2.88
C PHE A 207 -1.77 -1.12 3.77
N HIS A 208 -0.65 -1.59 3.23
CA HIS A 208 0.49 -1.90 4.06
C HIS A 208 1.00 -0.64 4.78
N ASP A 209 1.15 0.50 4.08
CA ASP A 209 1.57 1.76 4.70
C ASP A 209 0.58 2.20 5.80
N LEU A 210 -0.73 2.01 5.57
CA LEU A 210 -1.78 2.28 6.55
C LEU A 210 -1.65 1.41 7.80
N TYR A 211 -1.62 0.08 7.64
CA TYR A 211 -1.59 -0.85 8.77
C TYR A 211 -0.29 -0.73 9.57
N SER A 212 0.83 -0.47 8.90
CA SER A 212 2.14 -0.19 9.52
C SER A 212 2.27 1.21 10.14
N CYS A 213 1.31 2.12 9.92
CA CYS A 213 1.40 3.54 10.28
C CYS A 213 2.67 4.23 9.74
N THR A 214 3.08 3.88 8.52
CA THR A 214 4.23 4.47 7.83
C THR A 214 3.80 5.33 6.64
N SER A 215 4.77 5.88 5.91
CA SER A 215 4.55 6.80 4.80
C SER A 215 3.64 7.97 5.21
N ILE A 216 2.64 8.30 4.39
CA ILE A 216 1.67 9.36 4.67
C ILE A 216 0.88 9.12 5.97
N TYR A 217 0.71 7.86 6.39
CA TYR A 217 -0.06 7.51 7.59
C TYR A 217 0.73 7.71 8.89
N LYS A 218 2.03 7.98 8.81
CA LYS A 218 2.83 8.54 9.93
C LYS A 218 2.26 9.89 10.39
N TYR A 219 1.53 10.59 9.52
CA TYR A 219 1.02 11.94 9.76
C TYR A 219 -0.46 12.00 10.17
N GLY A 220 -1.14 10.85 10.26
CA GLY A 220 -2.51 10.74 10.72
C GLY A 220 -3.39 9.87 9.83
N ARG A 221 -4.71 9.98 10.02
CA ARG A 221 -5.72 9.20 9.29
C ARG A 221 -6.06 9.83 7.95
N ILE A 222 -5.08 9.83 7.04
CA ILE A 222 -5.18 10.49 5.75
C ILE A 222 -6.36 9.96 4.95
N GLU A 223 -7.26 10.85 4.54
CA GLU A 223 -8.35 10.51 3.63
C GLU A 223 -7.86 10.54 2.18
N LEU A 224 -8.10 9.44 1.47
CA LEU A 224 -7.74 9.29 0.06
C LEU A 224 -9.00 9.28 -0.82
N ASN A 225 -9.06 10.20 -1.77
CA ASN A 225 -10.10 10.30 -2.79
C ASN A 225 -9.51 9.88 -4.14
N LEU A 226 -9.73 8.64 -4.55
CA LEU A 226 -8.99 8.04 -5.65
C LEU A 226 -9.91 7.55 -6.76
N PHE A 227 -9.58 7.89 -8.00
CA PHE A 227 -10.18 7.25 -9.16
C PHE A 227 -9.54 5.89 -9.40
N ILE A 228 -10.39 4.86 -9.46
CA ILE A 228 -10.01 3.48 -9.77
C ILE A 228 -10.96 2.90 -10.82
N THR A 229 -10.55 1.83 -11.50
CA THR A 229 -11.45 1.11 -12.41
C THR A 229 -12.66 0.55 -11.65
N GLU A 230 -13.82 0.52 -12.30
CA GLU A 230 -15.03 -0.07 -11.72
C GLU A 230 -14.81 -1.52 -11.26
N LYS A 231 -14.01 -2.28 -12.01
CA LYS A 231 -13.65 -3.66 -11.67
C LYS A 231 -12.91 -3.76 -10.33
N GLU A 232 -11.88 -2.93 -10.11
CA GLU A 232 -11.16 -2.93 -8.83
C GLU A 232 -12.03 -2.37 -7.70
N CYS A 233 -12.88 -1.38 -7.97
CA CYS A 233 -13.87 -0.88 -7.01
C CYS A 233 -14.82 -1.99 -6.52
N GLN A 234 -15.38 -2.77 -7.45
CA GLN A 234 -16.27 -3.88 -7.10
C GLN A 234 -15.56 -4.95 -6.28
N LYS A 235 -14.27 -5.22 -6.56
CA LYS A 235 -13.47 -6.14 -5.74
C LYS A 235 -13.21 -5.61 -4.34
N LEU A 236 -12.90 -4.32 -4.16
CA LEU A 236 -12.69 -3.74 -2.82
C LEU A 236 -13.95 -3.85 -1.95
N LEU A 237 -15.12 -3.65 -2.54
CA LEU A 237 -16.43 -3.74 -1.88
C LEU A 237 -16.97 -5.17 -1.80
N ALA A 238 -16.30 -6.14 -2.41
CA ALA A 238 -16.76 -7.51 -2.45
C ALA A 238 -16.76 -8.16 -1.05
N ASN A 239 -17.69 -9.07 -0.84
CA ASN A 239 -17.90 -9.78 0.41
C ASN A 239 -18.50 -11.17 0.10
N PRO A 240 -18.89 -11.99 1.10
CA PRO A 240 -19.46 -13.32 0.84
C PRO A 240 -20.68 -13.35 -0.11
N ARG A 241 -21.41 -12.23 -0.28
CA ARG A 241 -22.53 -12.12 -1.25
C ARG A 241 -22.06 -12.02 -2.70
N THR A 242 -20.83 -11.58 -2.93
CA THR A 242 -20.19 -11.45 -4.25
C THR A 242 -18.87 -12.23 -4.28
N PRO A 243 -18.92 -13.56 -4.04
CA PRO A 243 -17.74 -14.35 -3.74
C PRO A 243 -16.70 -14.28 -4.87
N ASN A 244 -17.12 -14.25 -6.14
CA ASN A 244 -16.23 -14.23 -7.30
C ASN A 244 -15.22 -13.06 -7.30
N LEU A 245 -15.57 -11.94 -6.68
CA LEU A 245 -14.72 -10.75 -6.60
C LEU A 245 -14.04 -10.60 -5.22
N TYR A 246 -14.46 -11.40 -4.23
CA TYR A 246 -14.01 -11.30 -2.85
C TYR A 246 -12.58 -11.85 -2.69
N GLN A 247 -11.69 -11.02 -2.14
CA GLN A 247 -10.27 -11.27 -2.00
C GLN A 247 -9.73 -10.70 -0.68
N ALA A 248 -8.50 -11.07 -0.31
CA ALA A 248 -7.85 -10.56 0.91
C ALA A 248 -7.83 -9.02 0.98
N LEU A 249 -7.61 -8.34 -0.16
CA LEU A 249 -7.62 -6.88 -0.23
C LEU A 249 -9.00 -6.27 0.12
N SER A 250 -10.10 -6.99 -0.21
CA SER A 250 -11.46 -6.57 0.18
C SER A 250 -11.60 -6.53 1.69
N VAL A 251 -11.08 -7.56 2.38
CA VAL A 251 -11.08 -7.66 3.84
C VAL A 251 -10.24 -6.57 4.47
N LEU A 252 -8.98 -6.45 4.03
CA LEU A 252 -8.05 -5.44 4.54
C LEU A 252 -8.61 -4.02 4.43
N CYS A 253 -9.19 -3.70 3.28
CA CYS A 253 -9.77 -2.38 3.00
C CYS A 253 -11.00 -2.11 3.88
N GLN A 254 -11.94 -3.05 3.96
CA GLN A 254 -13.19 -2.87 4.71
C GLN A 254 -12.99 -2.83 6.23
N ILE A 255 -11.95 -3.48 6.76
CA ILE A 255 -11.57 -3.36 8.17
C ILE A 255 -10.90 -2.01 8.45
N ALA A 256 -9.95 -1.62 7.59
CA ALA A 256 -9.15 -0.42 7.82
C ALA A 256 -9.91 0.89 7.59
N CYS A 257 -10.82 0.90 6.63
CA CYS A 257 -11.40 2.13 6.11
C CYS A 257 -12.92 2.07 5.97
N GLY A 258 -13.55 3.22 6.19
CA GLY A 258 -14.87 3.52 5.64
C GLY A 258 -14.70 3.80 4.14
N ILE A 259 -15.42 3.05 3.31
CA ILE A 259 -15.35 3.16 1.85
C ILE A 259 -16.64 3.79 1.34
N LYS A 260 -16.54 4.88 0.58
CA LYS A 260 -17.67 5.48 -0.14
C LYS A 260 -17.36 5.59 -1.62
N VAL A 261 -18.33 5.25 -2.47
CA VAL A 261 -18.26 5.54 -3.91
C VAL A 261 -18.94 6.88 -4.13
N LEU A 262 -18.15 7.91 -4.41
CA LEU A 262 -18.63 9.29 -4.52
C LEU A 262 -19.21 9.60 -5.90
N ASN A 263 -18.60 9.04 -6.94
CA ASN A 263 -19.05 9.24 -8.31
C ASN A 263 -18.59 8.10 -9.22
N LYS A 264 -19.27 7.92 -10.35
CA LYS A 264 -18.92 6.96 -11.39
C LYS A 264 -18.94 7.67 -12.74
N LEU A 265 -17.81 7.63 -13.45
CA LEU A 265 -17.59 8.35 -14.70
C LEU A 265 -17.16 7.39 -15.80
N PRO A 266 -17.59 7.60 -17.05
CA PRO A 266 -17.10 6.82 -18.16
C PRO A 266 -15.63 7.13 -18.44
N TRP A 267 -14.87 6.13 -18.92
CA TRP A 267 -13.46 6.27 -19.26
C TRP A 267 -13.15 7.42 -20.21
N SER A 268 -14.09 7.74 -21.11
CA SER A 268 -13.99 8.84 -22.07
C SER A 268 -13.95 10.23 -21.43
N SER A 269 -14.24 10.34 -20.13
CA SER A 269 -14.13 11.60 -19.38
C SER A 269 -12.68 11.97 -19.03
N PHE A 270 -11.72 11.07 -19.29
CA PHE A 270 -10.31 11.25 -18.97
C PHE A 270 -9.47 11.21 -20.24
N GLU A 271 -8.57 12.17 -20.38
CA GLU A 271 -7.66 12.25 -21.53
C GLU A 271 -6.27 11.72 -21.20
N THR A 272 -5.56 11.27 -22.22
CA THR A 272 -4.20 10.72 -22.13
C THR A 272 -3.23 11.59 -22.91
N TYR A 273 -2.11 11.94 -22.29
CA TYR A 273 -1.03 12.69 -22.94
C TYR A 273 0.15 11.76 -23.23
N THR A 274 0.78 11.98 -24.39
CA THR A 274 2.08 11.39 -24.72
C THR A 274 3.15 11.81 -23.71
N THR A 275 4.27 11.10 -23.69
CA THR A 275 5.50 11.50 -22.95
C THR A 275 6.04 12.87 -23.30
N ASN A 276 5.55 13.49 -24.38
CA ASN A 276 5.98 14.81 -24.84
C ASN A 276 4.94 15.89 -24.52
N GLY A 277 3.94 15.60 -23.68
CA GLY A 277 2.88 16.55 -23.31
C GLY A 277 1.88 16.85 -24.43
N GLN A 278 1.87 16.08 -25.52
CA GLN A 278 0.87 16.21 -26.60
C GLN A 278 -0.30 15.26 -26.39
N LEU A 279 -1.52 15.71 -26.69
CA LEU A 279 -2.74 14.92 -26.57
C LEU A 279 -2.73 13.70 -27.51
N GLU A 280 -2.89 12.49 -26.98
CA GLU A 280 -3.04 11.29 -27.81
C GLU A 280 -4.49 11.16 -28.30
N LYS A 281 -4.70 11.16 -29.62
CA LYS A 281 -5.97 10.72 -30.20
C LYS A 281 -6.11 9.21 -29.98
N GLN A 282 -7.14 8.79 -29.25
CA GLN A 282 -7.39 7.38 -28.96
C GLN A 282 -7.43 6.54 -30.25
N LYS A 283 -6.60 5.51 -30.33
CA LYS A 283 -6.74 4.47 -31.35
C LYS A 283 -7.95 3.61 -30.96
N HIS A 284 -8.89 3.46 -31.89
CA HIS A 284 -10.19 2.75 -31.84
C HIS A 284 -10.24 1.31 -31.25
N ARG A 285 -9.19 0.79 -30.60
CA ARG A 285 -9.07 -0.63 -30.20
C ARG A 285 -9.47 -0.96 -28.76
N GLU A 286 -9.77 0.01 -27.90
CA GLU A 286 -10.24 -0.22 -26.52
C GLU A 286 -11.73 0.12 -26.37
N LEU A 287 -12.58 -0.51 -27.20
CA LEU A 287 -14.05 -0.43 -27.11
C LEU A 287 -14.59 -1.46 -26.12
N VAL A 288 -14.21 -1.34 -24.86
CA VAL A 288 -15.04 -1.86 -23.75
C VAL A 288 -15.35 -0.64 -22.90
N GLU A 289 -16.63 -0.30 -22.75
CA GLU A 289 -17.10 0.77 -21.88
C GLU A 289 -16.66 0.50 -20.44
N GLN A 290 -15.46 0.96 -20.09
CA GLN A 290 -14.95 0.88 -18.74
C GLN A 290 -15.36 2.16 -18.02
N ASN A 291 -15.83 2.04 -16.79
CA ASN A 291 -16.07 3.20 -15.94
C ASN A 291 -14.94 3.31 -14.91
N MET A 292 -14.69 4.53 -14.47
CA MET A 292 -13.89 4.80 -13.28
C MET A 292 -14.81 5.24 -12.15
N CYS A 293 -14.50 4.77 -10.95
CA CYS A 293 -15.19 5.14 -9.72
C CYS A 293 -14.28 6.05 -8.91
N LEU A 294 -14.78 7.20 -8.48
CA LEU A 294 -14.16 7.99 -7.43
C LEU A 294 -14.52 7.36 -6.09
N ILE A 295 -13.55 6.76 -5.42
CA ILE A 295 -13.71 6.19 -4.09
C ILE A 295 -13.09 7.10 -3.03
N GLN A 296 -13.76 7.23 -1.89
CA GLN A 296 -13.23 7.84 -0.67
C GLN A 296 -12.88 6.73 0.31
N LEU A 297 -11.62 6.71 0.74
CA LEU A 297 -11.09 5.83 1.78
C LEU A 297 -10.77 6.66 3.01
N THR A 298 -11.51 6.44 4.09
CA THR A 298 -11.30 7.14 5.37
C THR A 298 -10.87 6.12 6.43
N PRO A 299 -9.61 6.15 6.91
CA PRO A 299 -9.16 5.23 7.93
C PRO A 299 -9.98 5.33 9.22
N HIS A 300 -10.38 4.18 9.75
CA HIS A 300 -11.14 4.06 10.99
C HIS A 300 -10.31 4.52 12.19
N ARG A 301 -10.95 5.26 13.10
CA ARG A 301 -10.29 5.77 14.32
C ARG A 301 -9.90 4.65 15.27
N ASP A 302 -10.69 3.59 15.28
CA ASP A 302 -10.66 2.43 16.16
C ASP A 302 -9.94 1.21 15.57
N LEU A 303 -9.28 1.36 14.41
CA LEU A 303 -8.55 0.27 13.75
C LEU A 303 -7.55 -0.44 14.67
N PHE A 304 -6.86 0.31 15.55
CA PHE A 304 -5.81 -0.20 16.43
C PHE A 304 -6.21 -0.18 17.92
N THR A 305 -7.51 -0.25 18.24
CA THR A 305 -7.95 -0.26 19.65
C THR A 305 -8.01 -1.65 20.27
N GLY A 306 -7.89 -2.72 19.46
CA GLY A 306 -7.81 -4.11 19.92
C GLY A 306 -6.37 -4.60 20.05
N ASN A 307 -6.17 -5.88 19.75
CA ASN A 307 -4.87 -6.54 19.69
C ASN A 307 -4.22 -6.44 18.30
N LEU A 308 -4.96 -6.03 17.28
CA LEU A 308 -4.41 -5.61 16.01
C LEU A 308 -3.71 -4.27 16.20
N THR A 309 -2.40 -4.28 15.96
CA THR A 309 -1.52 -3.13 16.13
C THR A 309 -0.64 -2.94 14.90
N PRO A 310 0.02 -1.78 14.74
CA PRO A 310 1.03 -1.60 13.71
C PRO A 310 2.27 -2.51 13.82
N PHE A 311 2.41 -3.29 14.90
CA PHE A 311 3.55 -4.18 15.13
C PHE A 311 3.28 -5.64 14.77
N ASN A 312 2.01 -6.05 14.62
CA ASN A 312 1.62 -7.43 14.30
C ASN A 312 0.67 -7.50 13.08
N TYR A 313 0.57 -6.42 12.30
CA TYR A 313 -0.29 -6.37 11.14
C TYR A 313 0.16 -7.32 10.02
N ASP A 314 1.46 -7.56 9.90
CA ASP A 314 2.08 -8.51 8.97
C ASP A 314 1.56 -9.93 9.20
N VAL A 315 1.42 -10.35 10.46
CA VAL A 315 0.79 -11.63 10.83
C VAL A 315 -0.67 -11.67 10.37
N PHE A 316 -1.41 -10.58 10.52
CA PHE A 316 -2.79 -10.47 10.02
C PHE A 316 -2.86 -10.58 8.49
N PHE A 317 -1.94 -9.91 7.78
CA PHE A 317 -1.81 -9.99 6.32
C PHE A 317 -1.48 -11.42 5.87
N HIS A 318 -0.57 -12.08 6.56
CA HIS A 318 -0.22 -13.47 6.32
C HIS A 318 -1.43 -14.40 6.49
N MET A 319 -2.15 -14.29 7.62
CA MET A 319 -3.36 -15.06 7.89
C MET A 319 -4.37 -14.92 6.73
N LEU A 320 -4.66 -13.70 6.30
CA LEU A 320 -5.58 -13.44 5.20
C LEU A 320 -5.06 -14.03 3.88
N ARG A 321 -3.78 -13.86 3.56
CA ARG A 321 -3.19 -14.42 2.34
C ARG A 321 -3.35 -15.93 2.30
N GLN A 322 -3.00 -16.64 3.38
CA GLN A 322 -3.14 -18.10 3.48
C GLN A 322 -4.59 -18.55 3.33
N CYS A 323 -5.51 -17.90 4.06
CA CYS A 323 -6.95 -18.18 3.96
C CYS A 323 -7.44 -18.08 2.52
N PHE A 324 -7.09 -16.99 1.81
CA PHE A 324 -7.58 -16.76 0.44
C PHE A 324 -6.87 -17.60 -0.64
N MET A 325 -5.71 -18.23 -0.36
CA MET A 325 -5.08 -19.20 -1.28
C MET A 325 -6.00 -20.41 -1.54
N LYS A 326 -6.69 -20.89 -0.51
CA LYS A 326 -7.74 -21.93 -0.62
C LYS A 326 -9.06 -21.42 -0.06
N ARG A 327 -9.56 -20.32 -0.63
CA ARG A 327 -10.81 -19.64 -0.23
C ARG A 327 -12.06 -20.52 -0.11
N ASN A 328 -12.13 -21.64 -0.83
CA ASN A 328 -13.28 -22.55 -0.78
C ASN A 328 -13.13 -23.68 0.26
N ALA A 329 -11.96 -23.80 0.90
CA ALA A 329 -11.72 -24.77 1.97
C ALA A 329 -12.33 -24.30 3.29
N LYS A 330 -12.45 -25.23 4.25
CA LYS A 330 -12.99 -24.91 5.58
C LYS A 330 -11.96 -24.09 6.36
N LEU A 331 -12.43 -23.17 7.18
CA LEU A 331 -11.53 -22.36 8.03
C LEU A 331 -10.68 -23.25 8.95
N VAL A 332 -11.26 -24.31 9.51
CA VAL A 332 -10.54 -25.24 10.41
C VAL A 332 -9.27 -25.83 9.76
N ASP A 333 -9.31 -26.13 8.47
CA ASP A 333 -8.19 -26.70 7.74
C ASP A 333 -7.02 -25.70 7.63
N HIS A 334 -7.34 -24.40 7.55
CA HIS A 334 -6.34 -23.33 7.54
C HIS A 334 -5.79 -23.07 8.94
N LEU A 335 -6.63 -23.09 9.97
CA LEU A 335 -6.21 -22.80 11.35
C LEU A 335 -5.11 -23.75 11.84
N HIS A 336 -5.19 -25.04 11.48
CA HIS A 336 -4.15 -26.01 11.81
C HIS A 336 -2.76 -25.68 11.23
N SER A 337 -2.70 -24.86 10.17
CA SER A 337 -1.45 -24.40 9.57
C SER A 337 -1.03 -22.99 10.03
N LEU A 338 -1.93 -22.26 10.69
CA LEU A 338 -1.73 -20.87 11.08
C LEU A 338 -1.41 -20.69 12.56
N SER A 339 -1.93 -21.57 13.42
CA SER A 339 -1.82 -21.45 14.88
C SER A 339 -1.73 -22.84 15.53
N PRO A 340 -0.94 -23.01 16.60
CA PRO A 340 -0.92 -24.26 17.38
C PRO A 340 -2.15 -24.42 18.29
N ILE A 341 -2.92 -23.35 18.53
CA ILE A 341 -4.11 -23.35 19.37
C ILE A 341 -5.19 -24.26 18.74
N ASP A 342 -5.99 -24.93 19.59
CA ASP A 342 -7.09 -25.77 19.11
C ASP A 342 -8.07 -24.98 18.22
N ALA A 343 -8.13 -25.38 16.95
CA ALA A 343 -8.97 -24.75 15.95
C ALA A 343 -10.46 -24.80 16.31
N LEU A 344 -10.92 -25.86 16.99
CA LEU A 344 -12.33 -25.97 17.42
C LEU A 344 -12.64 -25.00 18.56
N HIS A 345 -11.69 -24.78 19.46
CA HIS A 345 -11.78 -23.76 20.50
C HIS A 345 -11.91 -22.36 19.89
N ILE A 346 -11.03 -21.98 18.96
CA ILE A 346 -11.08 -20.69 18.27
C ILE A 346 -12.43 -20.49 17.57
N LEU A 347 -12.89 -21.48 16.80
CA LEU A 347 -14.17 -21.42 16.09
C LEU A 347 -15.36 -21.20 17.04
N LYS A 348 -15.33 -21.83 18.22
CA LYS A 348 -16.36 -21.64 19.24
C LYS A 348 -16.35 -20.21 19.78
N GLN A 349 -15.18 -19.63 20.05
CA GLN A 349 -15.04 -18.25 20.52
C GLN A 349 -15.56 -17.24 19.50
N ILE A 350 -15.23 -17.40 18.21
CA ILE A 350 -15.74 -16.53 17.14
C ILE A 350 -17.17 -16.89 16.66
N LYS A 351 -17.84 -17.82 17.36
CA LYS A 351 -19.23 -18.27 17.08
C LYS A 351 -19.43 -18.76 15.64
N LYS A 352 -18.48 -19.52 15.10
CA LYS A 352 -18.55 -20.14 13.77
C LYS A 352 -18.67 -21.66 13.85
N ASN A 353 -19.35 -22.22 12.85
CA ASN A 353 -19.48 -23.67 12.68
C ASN A 353 -18.16 -24.27 12.15
N LYS A 354 -17.81 -25.49 12.55
CA LYS A 354 -16.70 -26.31 12.01
C LYS A 354 -16.66 -26.41 10.47
N ASN A 355 -17.80 -26.27 9.81
CA ASN A 355 -17.90 -26.38 8.35
C ASN A 355 -17.88 -25.02 7.63
N VAL A 356 -17.65 -23.89 8.33
CA VAL A 356 -17.56 -22.57 7.71
C VAL A 356 -16.41 -22.56 6.69
N LYS A 357 -16.66 -22.05 5.49
CA LYS A 357 -15.61 -21.83 4.49
C LYS A 357 -15.05 -20.43 4.63
N VAL A 358 -13.81 -20.25 4.23
CA VAL A 358 -13.15 -18.93 4.23
C VAL A 358 -13.96 -17.91 3.42
N ILE A 359 -14.47 -18.30 2.25
CA ILE A 359 -15.23 -17.39 1.38
C ILE A 359 -16.55 -16.91 1.99
N ASP A 360 -17.07 -17.62 2.98
CA ASP A 360 -18.34 -17.29 3.66
C ASP A 360 -18.13 -16.32 4.84
N MET A 361 -16.87 -16.04 5.21
CA MET A 361 -16.53 -15.14 6.31
C MET A 361 -16.54 -13.68 5.86
N TYR A 362 -17.20 -12.83 6.63
CA TYR A 362 -17.18 -11.37 6.43
C TYR A 362 -15.88 -10.77 6.97
N PRO A 363 -15.50 -9.54 6.56
CA PRO A 363 -14.27 -8.91 7.03
C PRO A 363 -14.15 -8.87 8.57
N GLN A 364 -15.25 -8.53 9.27
CA GLN A 364 -15.25 -8.51 10.73
C GLN A 364 -15.05 -9.89 11.37
N ASP A 365 -15.41 -10.98 10.68
CA ASP A 365 -15.15 -12.33 11.16
C ASP A 365 -13.65 -12.64 11.16
N PHE A 366 -12.91 -12.15 10.15
CA PHE A 366 -11.46 -12.28 10.10
C PHE A 366 -10.76 -11.40 11.13
N HIS A 367 -11.26 -10.17 11.34
CA HIS A 367 -10.77 -9.31 12.42
C HIS A 367 -10.95 -9.99 13.78
N CYS A 368 -12.17 -10.48 14.06
CA CYS A 368 -12.47 -11.20 15.30
C CYS A 368 -11.63 -12.48 15.45
N LEU A 369 -11.39 -13.22 14.37
CA LEU A 369 -10.50 -14.39 14.37
C LEU A 369 -9.08 -14.02 14.80
N PHE A 370 -8.50 -13.00 14.19
CA PHE A 370 -7.14 -12.54 14.52
C PHE A 370 -7.05 -12.10 15.98
N GLU A 371 -7.97 -11.24 16.41
CA GLU A 371 -8.07 -10.75 17.79
C GLU A 371 -8.21 -11.89 18.80
N THR A 372 -8.98 -12.91 18.47
CA THR A 372 -9.21 -14.08 19.34
C THR A 372 -7.93 -14.89 19.53
N ILE A 373 -7.17 -15.12 18.45
CA ILE A 373 -5.89 -15.83 18.51
C ILE A 373 -4.87 -14.99 19.28
N GLU A 374 -4.82 -13.68 19.05
CA GLU A 374 -3.94 -12.76 19.78
C GLU A 374 -4.29 -12.63 21.27
N CYS A 375 -5.56 -12.73 21.65
CA CYS A 375 -5.98 -12.71 23.05
C CYS A 375 -5.68 -14.01 23.81
N SER A 376 -5.30 -15.10 23.15
CA SER A 376 -5.13 -16.39 23.82
C SER A 376 -3.96 -16.35 24.82
N GLU A 377 -4.25 -16.70 26.08
CA GLU A 377 -3.26 -16.81 27.16
C GLU A 377 -2.60 -18.21 27.22
N GLU A 378 -3.15 -19.18 26.49
CA GLU A 378 -2.82 -20.61 26.68
C GLU A 378 -1.47 -21.03 26.08
N ASP A 379 -0.89 -20.25 25.15
CA ASP A 379 0.34 -20.63 24.43
C ASP A 379 1.38 -19.49 24.34
N THR A 380 2.66 -19.83 24.54
CA THR A 380 3.79 -18.90 24.32
C THR A 380 4.00 -18.54 22.84
N CYS A 381 3.46 -19.33 21.92
CA CYS A 381 3.53 -19.11 20.47
C CYS A 381 2.11 -19.17 19.90
N LYS A 382 1.57 -18.03 19.45
CA LYS A 382 0.18 -17.92 18.98
C LYS A 382 0.03 -18.18 17.48
N TRP A 383 1.09 -17.95 16.71
CA TRP A 383 1.10 -18.04 15.26
C TRP A 383 2.27 -18.86 14.74
N LEU A 384 2.00 -19.64 13.69
CA LEU A 384 3.02 -20.35 12.90
C LEU A 384 3.46 -19.45 11.74
N TYR A 385 4.08 -18.31 12.07
CA TYR A 385 4.58 -17.32 11.12
C TYR A 385 6.12 -17.32 11.12
N ASP A 386 6.71 -17.33 9.93
CA ASP A 386 8.16 -17.25 9.73
C ASP A 386 8.41 -16.08 8.77
N ASP A 387 9.07 -15.01 9.25
CA ASP A 387 9.20 -13.66 8.65
C ASP A 387 9.74 -13.63 7.20
N PHE A 388 10.25 -14.75 6.69
CA PHE A 388 11.07 -14.79 5.46
C PHE A 388 10.32 -14.62 4.12
N MET A 389 9.01 -14.38 4.12
CA MET A 389 8.19 -14.49 2.89
C MET A 389 7.65 -13.19 2.30
N GLU A 390 7.82 -12.03 2.94
CA GLU A 390 7.15 -10.79 2.47
C GLU A 390 7.93 -9.96 1.44
N ASP A 391 9.26 -10.09 1.38
CA ASP A 391 10.11 -9.25 0.51
C ASP A 391 10.10 -9.63 -0.98
N VAL A 392 9.46 -10.75 -1.37
CA VAL A 392 9.62 -11.30 -2.73
C VAL A 392 8.45 -10.98 -3.68
N ILE A 393 7.29 -10.50 -3.21
CA ILE A 393 6.07 -10.45 -4.05
C ILE A 393 5.24 -9.16 -3.91
N LEU A 394 5.85 -7.98 -3.92
CA LEU A 394 5.12 -6.71 -4.13
C LEU A 394 5.71 -5.86 -5.25
#